data_AF-A0A6N3BV20-F1
#
_entry.id   AF-A0A6N3BV20-F1
#
_cell.length_a   1.000
_cell.length_b   1.000
_cell.length_c   1.000
_cell.angle_alpha   90.00
_cell.angle_beta   90.00
_cell.angle_gamma   90.00
#
_symmetry.space_group_name_H-M   'P 1'
#
loop_
_entity.id
_entity.type
_entity.pdbx_description
1 polymer ?
#
loop_
_entity_poly.entity_id
_entity_poly.type
_entity_poly.pdbx_seq_one_letter_code
_entity_poly.pdbx_strand_id
1 'polypeptide(L)' 'MNLDNFAYAPVFHGMWKQHEVFDGTYSLEDLLDAHEMLLVMAENKRRAEDYAASQREVD' A
#
# COMPACT_ATOMS: atom_id res chain seq x y z
N MET A 1 0.96 15.77 -1.00
CA MET A 1 0.11 14.75 -1.65
C MET A 1 -1.08 15.49 -2.24
N ASN A 2 -1.41 15.30 -3.52
CA ASN A 2 -2.64 15.82 -4.12
C ASN A 2 -3.73 14.73 -4.11
N LEU A 3 -4.96 15.11 -4.44
CA LEU A 3 -6.10 14.18 -4.44
C LEU A 3 -5.90 13.01 -5.41
N ASP A 4 -5.34 13.28 -6.59
CA ASP A 4 -5.09 12.23 -7.59
C ASP A 4 -4.12 11.18 -7.06
N ASN A 5 -3.00 11.59 -6.44
CA ASN A 5 -2.04 10.64 -5.89
C ASN A 5 -2.62 9.80 -4.76
N PHE A 6 -3.56 10.36 -3.98
CA PHE A 6 -4.28 9.62 -2.95
C PHE A 6 -5.25 8.61 -3.59
N ALA A 7 -6.14 9.07 -4.48
CA ALA A 7 -7.14 8.23 -5.13
C ALA A 7 -6.53 7.08 -5.96
N TYR A 8 -5.38 7.33 -6.61
CA TYR A 8 -4.69 6.35 -7.44
C TYR A 8 -3.59 5.56 -6.71
N ALA A 9 -3.36 5.79 -5.41
CA ALA A 9 -2.36 5.03 -4.65
C ALA A 9 -2.55 3.50 -4.73
N PRO A 10 -3.77 2.94 -4.64
CA PRO A 10 -3.99 1.50 -4.82
C PRO A 10 -3.65 1.01 -6.23
N VAL A 11 -3.85 1.84 -7.25
CA VAL A 11 -3.50 1.52 -8.65
C VAL A 11 -1.99 1.46 -8.84
N PHE A 12 -1.25 2.41 -8.28
CA PHE A 12 0.21 2.43 -8.35
C PHE A 12 0.87 1.22 -7.65
N HIS A 13 0.19 0.63 -6.67
CA HIS A 13 0.62 -0.58 -5.97
C HIS A 13 0.04 -1.87 -6.57
N GLY A 14 -0.67 -1.78 -7.70
CA GLY A 14 -1.24 -2.94 -8.39
C GLY A 14 -2.39 -3.62 -7.65
N MET A 15 -2.96 -2.97 -6.64
CA MET A 15 -4.11 -3.48 -5.89
C MET A 15 -5.39 -3.31 -6.69
N TRP A 16 -5.56 -2.16 -7.34
CA TRP A 16 -6.73 -1.81 -8.15
C TRP A 16 -6.34 -1.55 -9.61
N LYS A 17 -7.32 -1.61 -10.50
CA LYS A 17 -7.23 -1.13 -11.88
C LYS A 17 -7.65 0.33 -11.96
N GLN A 18 -7.16 1.04 -12.97
CA GLN A 18 -7.42 2.47 -13.14
C GLN A 18 -8.91 2.86 -13.14
N HIS A 19 -9.76 2.07 -13.82
CA HIS A 19 -11.19 2.38 -13.94
C HIS A 19 -11.97 2.16 -12.64
N GLU A 20 -11.47 1.30 -11.75
CA GLU A 20 -12.10 0.96 -10.47
C GLU A 20 -12.10 2.16 -9.49
N VAL A 21 -11.34 3.22 -9.79
CA VAL A 21 -11.32 4.49 -9.03
C VAL A 21 -12.57 5.35 -9.30
N PHE A 22 -13.24 5.18 -10.45
CA PHE A 22 -14.32 6.08 -10.87
C PHE A 22 -15.58 5.38 -11.43
N ASP A 23 -15.57 4.06 -11.57
CA ASP A 23 -16.70 3.30 -12.12
C ASP A 23 -17.72 2.85 -11.05
N GLY A 24 -17.47 3.16 -9.77
CA GLY A 24 -18.32 2.79 -8.64
C GLY A 24 -18.08 1.38 -8.11
N THR A 25 -17.02 0.68 -8.54
CA THR A 25 -16.61 -0.62 -7.99
C THR A 25 -16.30 -0.53 -6.49
N TYR A 26 -15.61 0.55 -6.08
CA TYR A 26 -15.20 0.79 -4.71
C TYR A 26 -15.79 2.08 -4.17
N SER A 27 -16.08 2.07 -2.87
CA SER A 27 -16.50 3.22 -2.10
C SER A 27 -15.32 4.01 -1.54
N LEU A 28 -15.60 5.14 -0.89
CA LEU A 28 -14.58 5.88 -0.15
C LEU A 28 -14.02 5.06 1.02
N GLU A 29 -14.84 4.22 1.67
CA GLU A 29 -14.38 3.37 2.77
C GLU A 29 -13.36 2.33 2.26
N ASP A 30 -13.65 1.70 1.12
CA ASP A 30 -12.72 0.76 0.48
C ASP A 30 -11.39 1.43 0.10
N LEU A 31 -11.42 2.70 -0.32
CA LEU A 31 -10.20 3.47 -0.60
C LEU A 31 -9.37 3.69 0.66
N LEU A 32 -10.01 3.96 1.80
CA LEU A 32 -9.33 4.13 3.08
C LEU A 32 -8.72 2.80 3.56
N ASP A 33 -9.46 1.71 3.46
CA ASP A 33 -8.98 0.36 3.79
C ASP A 33 -7.77 -0.03 2.92
N ALA A 34 -7.81 0.29 1.63
CA ALA A 34 -6.67 0.07 0.74
C ALA A 34 -5.41 0.82 1.22
N HIS A 35 -5.56 2.06 1.71
CA HIS A 35 -4.43 2.81 2.27
C HIS A 35 -3.91 2.17 3.56
N GLU A 36 -4.78 1.69 4.44
CA GLU A 36 -4.38 0.97 5.65
C GLU A 36 -3.59 -0.29 5.31
N MET A 37 -4.03 -1.06 4.31
CA MET A 37 -3.31 -2.21 3.80
C MET A 37 -1.91 -1.83 3.29
N LEU A 38 -1.80 -0.75 2.50
CA LEU A 38 -0.50 -0.27 2.00
C LEU A 38 0.45 0.13 3.13
N LEU A 39 -0.06 0.78 4.18
CA LEU A 39 0.74 1.12 5.37
C LEU A 39 1.25 -0.13 6.10
N VAL A 40 0.39 -1.13 6.28
CA VAL A 40 0.78 -2.40 6.92
C VAL A 40 1.81 -3.15 6.07
N MET A 41 1.64 -3.18 4.74
CA MET A 41 2.61 -3.79 3.82
C MET A 41 3.99 -3.13 3.94
N ALA A 42 4.03 -1.79 4.00
CA ALA A 42 5.28 -1.05 4.16
C ALA A 42 5.97 -1.36 5.50
N GLU A 43 5.22 -1.40 6.61
CA GLU A 43 5.76 -1.74 7.93
C GLU A 43 6.27 -3.20 7.97
N ASN A 44 5.54 -4.14 7.38
CA ASN A 44 5.97 -5.54 7.29
C ASN A 44 7.27 -5.68 6.49
N LYS A 45 7.39 -4.95 5.37
CA LYS A 45 8.62 -4.91 4.57
C LYS A 45 9.79 -4.37 5.40
N ARG A 46 9.60 -3.24 6.09
CA ARG A 46 10.61 -2.64 6.97
C ARG A 46 11.08 -3.62 8.05
N ARG A 47 10.14 -4.30 8.73
CA ARG A 47 10.46 -5.33 9.74
C ARG A 47 11.24 -6.51 9.17
N ALA A 48 10.90 -6.95 7.96
CA ALA A 48 11.63 -8.04 7.29
C ALA A 48 13.06 -7.63 6.94
N GLU A 49 13.26 -6.39 6.49
CA GLU A 49 14.59 -5.82 6.20
C GLU A 49 15.44 -5.68 7.46
N ASP A 50 14.88 -5.16 8.56
CA ASP A 50 15.56 -5.06 9.87
C ASP A 50 16.01 -6.45 10.36
N TYR A 51 15.11 -7.43 10.28
CA TYR A 51 15.42 -8.80 10.66
C TYR A 51 16.55 -9.37 9.81
N ALA A 52 16.48 -9.25 8.48
CA ALA A 52 17.52 -9.72 7.57
C ALA A 52 18.87 -9.00 7.77
N ALA A 53 18.87 -7.73 8.18
CA ALA A 53 20.08 -7.02 8.58
C ALA A 53 20.68 -7.59 9.86
N SER A 54 19.86 -7.80 10.90
CA SER A 54 20.33 -8.40 12.17
C SER A 54 20.92 -9.79 12.01
N GLN A 55 20.42 -10.61 11.08
CA GLN A 55 20.98 -11.94 10.83
C GLN A 55 22.38 -11.86 10.21
N ARG A 56 22.64 -10.87 9.34
CA ARG A 56 23.96 -10.67 8.72
C ARG A 56 25.03 -10.13 9.67
N GLU A 57 24.64 -9.51 10.78
CA GLU A 57 25.59 -9.04 11.80
C GLU A 57 26.00 -10.14 12.80
N VAL A 58 25.28 -11.26 12.83
CA VAL A 58 25.52 -12.39 13.74
C VAL A 58 26.37 -13.49 13.09
N ASP A 59 26.45 -13.52 11.75
CA ASP A 59 27.32 -14.39 10.94
C ASP A 59 28.75 -13.83 10.78
#